data_AF-A0A5R9MZ03-F1
#
_entry.id   AF-A0A5R9MZ03-F1
#
_cell.length_a   1.000
_cell.length_b   1.000
_cell.length_c   1.000
_cell.angle_alpha   90.00
_cell.angle_beta   90.00
_cell.angle_gamma   90.00
#
_symmetry.space_group_name_H-M   'P 1'
#
loop_
_entity.id
_entity.type
_entity.pdbx_description
1 polymer ?
#
loop_
_entity_poly.entity_id
_entity_poly.type
_entity_poly.pdbx_seq_one_letter_code
_entity_poly.pdbx_strand_id
1 'polypeptide(L)'
;MDHANSPQASANEEKEARRLQYLPWKRVASDLDHPAHLARKAALRQSCGAELAETSYIAENAAIFAESLTMGERSWIAGQALVRGEIILGDDCSVNPYACVSGKVTCGNGVRIASHASIVGFNHGFDDPALPIHRQGVVSLGIVIGDDVWVGANCVILDGVTIGNGAVIAAGAVVTGDIPAMAIAGGVPARVLRSRGSVPRKSGAGDIEERLVRLGQKAKEQWPDILARWQTQGFYESLEADGIRRPAIRHLCDAIEIAAGFGDLPPGLDPAETVERLQGLQDRETGLFPEEHALVGGRVLRDDPKALYNVLSVGYALELLGSSPRDPVQAADLDAGELDKWLSALPWQNRAWHAGSVVDAVGTAIYFNARYFGIRQSRQALFEWLKRNANSVSGLWGEPTALEGWLQPVNGFYRLTRGTYAQFGIALPHPHASLETVHLNYRNHNGFAGAKYNACNLLDTIHPLLLIARQTDYRRADGETIARTLIARALDRWRDGEGFAFADGGEPSLQGTEMWLSVIHLAAEFLGLADQFAFIPKGVHRTATPGLGL
;
A
#
# COMPACT_ATOMS: atom_id res chain seq x y z
N MET A 1 48.84 -60.84 15.70
CA MET A 1 48.35 -60.87 17.09
C MET A 1 48.70 -59.50 17.65
N ASP A 2 47.81 -58.55 17.91
CA ASP A 2 46.35 -58.55 18.00
C ASP A 2 45.85 -57.17 17.57
N HIS A 3 44.98 -57.10 16.56
CA HIS A 3 44.08 -55.97 16.40
C HIS A 3 42.78 -56.36 17.07
N ALA A 4 42.65 -55.98 18.34
CA ALA A 4 41.43 -56.14 19.11
C ALA A 4 40.28 -55.40 18.42
N ASN A 5 39.26 -56.18 18.04
CA ASN A 5 37.92 -55.70 17.70
C ASN A 5 37.32 -54.99 18.92
N SER A 6 37.38 -53.67 18.96
CA SER A 6 36.46 -52.90 19.81
C SER A 6 35.06 -53.04 19.23
N PRO A 7 34.04 -53.45 20.02
CA PRO A 7 32.67 -53.57 19.52
C PRO A 7 32.16 -52.20 19.07
N GLN A 8 31.70 -52.09 17.83
CA GLN A 8 30.99 -50.91 17.33
C GLN A 8 29.68 -50.75 18.11
N ALA A 9 29.47 -49.56 18.67
CA ALA A 9 28.22 -49.21 19.34
C ALA A 9 27.04 -49.34 18.38
N SER A 10 25.89 -49.79 18.88
CA SER A 10 24.67 -49.86 18.10
C SER A 10 24.22 -48.46 17.65
N ALA A 11 23.48 -48.37 16.54
CA ALA A 11 22.95 -47.09 16.04
C ALA A 11 22.11 -46.31 17.08
N ASN A 12 21.49 -47.03 18.03
CA ASN A 12 20.73 -46.42 19.10
C ASN A 12 21.64 -45.84 20.20
N GLU A 13 22.75 -46.51 20.51
CA GLU A 13 23.80 -46.02 21.42
C GLU A 13 24.53 -44.82 20.82
N GLU A 14 24.84 -44.82 19.51
CA GLU A 14 25.42 -43.65 18.83
C GLU A 14 24.48 -42.44 18.82
N LYS A 15 23.18 -42.69 18.57
CA LYS A 15 22.14 -41.66 18.62
C LYS A 15 22.01 -41.10 20.03
N GLU A 16 22.03 -41.94 21.05
CA GLU A 16 21.94 -41.51 22.44
C GLU A 16 23.19 -40.73 22.86
N ALA A 17 24.39 -41.19 22.47
CA ALA A 17 25.65 -40.49 22.71
C ALA A 17 25.69 -39.09 22.08
N ARG A 18 25.05 -38.91 20.92
CA ARG A 18 24.98 -37.60 20.22
C ARG A 18 23.71 -36.81 20.54
N ARG A 19 22.78 -37.34 21.34
CA ARG A 19 21.46 -36.73 21.59
C ARG A 19 21.58 -35.28 22.05
N LEU A 20 22.47 -35.02 23.01
CA LEU A 20 22.63 -33.71 23.62
C LEU A 20 23.39 -32.70 22.75
N GLN A 21 24.00 -33.15 21.65
CA GLN A 21 24.56 -32.24 20.65
C GLN A 21 23.43 -31.46 19.96
N TYR A 22 22.27 -32.08 19.75
CA TYR A 22 21.17 -31.50 18.98
C TYR A 22 19.92 -31.24 19.80
N LEU A 23 19.74 -31.95 20.92
CA LEU A 23 18.57 -31.91 21.79
C LEU A 23 18.93 -31.61 23.26
N PRO A 24 19.76 -30.60 23.58
CA PRO A 24 20.17 -30.31 24.97
C PRO A 24 19.02 -29.90 25.90
N TRP A 25 17.84 -29.57 25.36
CA TRP A 25 16.61 -29.37 26.14
C TRP A 25 16.04 -30.66 26.73
N LYS A 26 16.49 -31.84 26.27
CA LYS A 26 16.12 -33.14 26.84
C LYS A 26 17.11 -33.63 27.90
N ARG A 27 18.05 -32.80 28.34
CA ARG A 27 19.05 -33.20 29.34
C ARG A 27 18.40 -33.58 30.67
N VAL A 28 18.99 -34.54 31.36
CA VAL A 28 18.61 -34.96 32.71
C VAL A 28 19.75 -34.67 33.69
N ALA A 29 19.52 -34.85 35.00
CA ALA A 29 20.52 -34.54 36.02
C ALA A 29 21.86 -35.28 35.79
N SER A 30 21.82 -36.58 35.43
CA SER A 30 23.01 -37.36 35.14
C SER A 30 23.82 -36.86 33.94
N ASP A 31 23.21 -36.12 33.01
CA ASP A 31 23.92 -35.52 31.88
C ASP A 31 24.76 -34.30 32.33
N LEU A 32 24.28 -33.57 33.34
CA LEU A 32 24.98 -32.42 33.92
C LEU A 32 26.19 -32.88 34.75
N ASP A 33 25.99 -33.96 35.50
CA ASP A 33 27.00 -34.58 36.39
C ASP A 33 27.98 -35.49 35.64
N HIS A 34 27.80 -35.67 34.31
CA HIS A 34 28.65 -36.55 33.53
C HIS A 34 30.12 -36.07 33.58
N PRO A 35 31.11 -36.94 33.89
CA PRO A 35 32.50 -36.54 34.08
C PRO A 35 33.09 -35.72 32.92
N ALA A 36 32.76 -36.08 31.68
CA ALA A 36 33.23 -35.34 30.50
C ALA A 36 32.67 -33.90 30.44
N HIS A 37 31.41 -33.71 30.85
CA HIS A 37 30.79 -32.38 30.88
C HIS A 37 31.37 -31.52 32.01
N LEU A 38 31.58 -32.10 33.20
CA LEU A 38 32.25 -31.43 34.33
C LEU A 38 33.68 -31.01 33.95
N ALA A 39 34.45 -31.90 33.34
CA ALA A 39 35.80 -31.62 32.85
C ALA A 39 35.80 -30.49 31.81
N ARG A 40 34.83 -30.49 30.89
CA ARG A 40 34.65 -29.40 29.91
C ARG A 40 34.36 -28.05 30.57
N LYS A 41 33.46 -28.00 31.56
CA LYS A 41 33.20 -26.76 32.32
C LYS A 41 34.47 -26.29 33.02
N ALA A 42 35.19 -27.18 33.70
CA ALA A 42 36.46 -26.84 34.36
C ALA A 42 37.50 -26.28 33.38
N ALA A 43 37.65 -26.88 32.21
CA ALA A 43 38.54 -26.40 31.16
C ALA A 43 38.18 -24.98 30.69
N LEU A 44 36.89 -24.69 30.49
CA LEU A 44 36.42 -23.35 30.11
C LEU A 44 36.64 -22.31 31.21
N ARG A 45 36.43 -22.67 32.49
CA ARG A 45 36.76 -21.78 33.62
C ARG A 45 38.25 -21.42 33.62
N GLN A 46 39.11 -22.39 33.31
CA GLN A 46 40.55 -22.18 33.25
C GLN A 46 40.98 -21.38 32.00
N SER A 47 40.37 -21.63 30.83
CA SER A 47 40.82 -21.06 29.56
C SER A 47 40.34 -19.62 29.32
N CYS A 48 39.13 -19.27 29.77
CA CYS A 48 38.53 -17.96 29.51
C CYS A 48 37.81 -17.36 30.72
N GLY A 49 38.14 -17.82 31.94
CA GLY A 49 37.54 -17.29 33.17
C GLY A 49 36.02 -17.47 33.23
N ALA A 50 35.49 -18.52 32.59
CA ALA A 50 34.04 -18.68 32.44
C ALA A 50 33.31 -18.78 33.79
N GLU A 51 32.18 -18.08 33.93
CA GLU A 51 31.26 -18.15 35.06
C GLU A 51 30.04 -18.98 34.67
N LEU A 52 30.04 -20.26 35.06
CA LEU A 52 29.04 -21.23 34.61
C LEU A 52 28.24 -21.76 35.80
N ALA A 53 26.94 -21.47 35.83
CA ALA A 53 26.00 -22.02 36.82
C ALA A 53 25.99 -23.55 36.82
N GLU A 54 25.70 -24.21 37.94
CA GLU A 54 25.75 -25.68 38.05
C GLU A 54 24.83 -26.36 37.02
N THR A 55 23.62 -25.81 36.84
CA THR A 55 22.58 -26.36 35.95
C THR A 55 22.73 -25.98 34.47
N SER A 56 23.79 -25.23 34.11
CA SER A 56 24.09 -24.90 32.71
C SER A 56 24.75 -26.06 31.98
N TYR A 57 24.44 -26.22 30.69
CA TYR A 57 24.95 -27.29 29.84
C TYR A 57 25.65 -26.79 28.58
N ILE A 58 26.83 -27.31 28.27
CA ILE A 58 27.57 -27.00 27.05
C ILE A 58 27.87 -28.30 26.32
N ALA A 59 27.26 -28.48 25.14
CA ALA A 59 27.48 -29.66 24.33
C ALA A 59 28.96 -29.77 23.90
N GLU A 60 29.44 -30.99 23.78
CA GLU A 60 30.86 -31.27 23.49
C GLU A 60 31.31 -30.67 22.15
N ASN A 61 30.46 -30.66 21.12
CA ASN A 61 30.80 -30.10 19.81
C ASN A 61 30.48 -28.61 19.67
N ALA A 62 30.14 -27.90 20.75
CA ALA A 62 30.06 -26.45 20.71
C ALA A 62 31.48 -25.87 20.56
N ALA A 63 31.68 -24.97 19.61
CA ALA A 63 32.95 -24.28 19.41
C ALA A 63 32.98 -23.03 20.30
N ILE A 64 33.75 -23.08 21.39
CA ILE A 64 33.86 -21.97 22.35
C ILE A 64 35.26 -21.36 22.25
N PHE A 65 35.32 -20.13 21.73
CA PHE A 65 36.51 -19.28 21.61
C PHE A 65 36.23 -17.91 22.25
N ALA A 66 35.55 -17.92 23.40
CA ALA A 66 35.20 -16.72 24.15
C ALA A 66 36.40 -16.17 24.92
N GLU A 67 36.49 -14.84 25.01
CA GLU A 67 37.40 -14.13 25.92
C GLU A 67 36.85 -14.16 27.34
N SER A 68 35.53 -14.02 27.46
CA SER A 68 34.77 -14.23 28.70
C SER A 68 33.41 -14.87 28.38
N LEU A 69 32.95 -15.78 29.24
CA LEU A 69 31.67 -16.45 29.09
C LEU A 69 30.96 -16.55 30.43
N THR A 70 29.79 -15.93 30.55
CA THR A 70 28.87 -16.10 31.68
C THR A 70 27.63 -16.87 31.23
N MET A 71 27.23 -17.89 31.97
CA MET A 71 26.01 -18.67 31.73
C MET A 71 25.23 -18.89 33.03
N GLY A 72 24.01 -18.34 33.07
CA GLY A 72 23.04 -18.54 34.15
C GLY A 72 22.48 -19.95 34.26
N GLU A 73 21.59 -20.13 35.24
CA GLU A 73 20.94 -21.41 35.52
C GLU A 73 20.09 -21.90 34.35
N ARG A 74 20.03 -23.22 34.17
CA ARG A 74 19.21 -23.88 33.14
C ARG A 74 19.48 -23.43 31.70
N SER A 75 20.55 -22.66 31.46
CA SER A 75 20.98 -22.23 30.14
C SER A 75 21.79 -23.29 29.42
N TRP A 76 21.75 -23.29 28.08
CA TRP A 76 22.52 -24.27 27.30
C TRP A 76 23.02 -23.78 25.95
N ILE A 77 24.15 -24.35 25.54
CA ILE A 77 24.74 -24.18 24.20
C ILE A 77 24.80 -25.55 23.53
N ALA A 78 24.12 -25.67 22.39
CA ALA A 78 24.07 -26.90 21.61
C ALA A 78 25.35 -27.14 20.80
N GLY A 79 25.52 -28.36 20.31
CA GLY A 79 26.63 -28.74 19.45
C GLY A 79 26.61 -27.96 18.14
N GLN A 80 27.78 -27.73 17.56
CA GLN A 80 27.99 -26.97 16.32
C GLN A 80 27.68 -25.47 16.43
N ALA A 81 27.27 -24.95 17.58
CA ALA A 81 27.21 -23.51 17.80
C ALA A 81 28.63 -22.93 17.93
N LEU A 82 28.84 -21.71 17.43
CA LEU A 82 30.07 -20.94 17.61
C LEU A 82 29.82 -19.80 18.58
N VAL A 83 30.62 -19.73 19.65
CA VAL A 83 30.58 -18.66 20.65
C VAL A 83 31.97 -18.07 20.82
N ARG A 84 32.15 -16.78 20.54
CA ARG A 84 33.46 -16.08 20.64
C ARG A 84 33.32 -14.61 21.07
N GLY A 85 34.34 -14.06 21.71
CA GLY A 85 34.29 -12.71 22.31
C GLY A 85 33.78 -12.69 23.75
N GLU A 86 33.11 -11.62 24.15
CA GLU A 86 32.60 -11.39 25.51
C GLU A 86 31.09 -11.66 25.57
N ILE A 87 30.70 -12.79 26.16
CA ILE A 87 29.33 -13.30 26.07
C ILE A 87 28.72 -13.49 27.46
N ILE A 88 27.54 -12.89 27.67
CA ILE A 88 26.73 -13.07 28.88
C ILE A 88 25.38 -13.66 28.47
N LEU A 89 25.07 -14.83 29.02
CA LEU A 89 23.74 -15.46 28.94
C LEU A 89 23.15 -15.52 30.34
N GLY A 90 21.98 -14.90 30.55
CA GLY A 90 21.21 -15.04 31.77
C GLY A 90 20.70 -16.45 32.01
N ASP A 91 19.74 -16.58 32.92
CA ASP A 91 19.06 -17.84 33.22
C ASP A 91 18.16 -18.28 32.07
N ASP A 92 17.91 -19.58 31.96
CA ASP A 92 16.96 -20.17 31.02
C ASP A 92 17.22 -19.81 29.54
N CYS A 93 18.45 -19.48 29.15
CA CYS A 93 18.82 -19.16 27.76
C CYS A 93 19.11 -20.41 26.92
N SER A 94 18.95 -20.31 25.60
CA SER A 94 19.34 -21.38 24.68
C SER A 94 20.04 -20.86 23.44
N VAL A 95 21.16 -21.50 23.09
CA VAL A 95 21.86 -21.32 21.80
C VAL A 95 21.78 -22.63 21.01
N ASN A 96 20.96 -22.63 19.95
CA ASN A 96 20.69 -23.81 19.15
C ASN A 96 21.84 -24.18 18.19
N PRO A 97 21.84 -25.39 17.61
CA PRO A 97 22.89 -25.83 16.69
C PRO A 97 23.12 -24.84 15.55
N TYR A 98 24.38 -24.65 15.18
CA TYR A 98 24.83 -23.78 14.09
C TYR A 98 24.57 -22.28 14.28
N ALA A 99 24.08 -21.84 15.45
CA ALA A 99 24.05 -20.42 15.77
C ALA A 99 25.48 -19.89 16.01
N CYS A 100 25.73 -18.66 15.58
CA CYS A 100 26.99 -17.95 15.76
C CYS A 100 26.73 -16.73 16.65
N VAL A 101 27.34 -16.69 17.83
CA VAL A 101 27.32 -15.53 18.74
C VAL A 101 28.74 -15.01 18.87
N SER A 102 28.99 -13.81 18.35
CA SER A 102 30.35 -13.27 18.23
C SER A 102 30.43 -11.81 18.67
N GLY A 103 31.52 -11.44 19.33
CA GLY A 103 31.77 -10.06 19.78
C GLY A 103 31.28 -9.82 21.20
N LYS A 104 30.81 -8.62 21.49
CA LYS A 104 30.24 -8.27 22.80
C LYS A 104 28.73 -8.45 22.78
N VAL A 105 28.20 -9.47 23.47
CA VAL A 105 26.76 -9.80 23.47
C VAL A 105 26.27 -10.09 24.89
N THR A 106 25.23 -9.37 25.32
CA THR A 106 24.56 -9.59 26.60
C THR A 106 23.12 -10.02 26.36
N CYS A 107 22.73 -11.17 26.89
CA CYS A 107 21.37 -11.67 26.90
C CYS A 107 20.82 -11.69 28.33
N GLY A 108 19.60 -11.19 28.50
CA GLY A 108 18.81 -11.36 29.72
C GLY A 108 18.37 -12.81 29.94
N ASN A 109 17.31 -13.01 30.71
CA ASN A 109 16.80 -14.34 31.04
C ASN A 109 15.82 -14.85 29.98
N GLY A 110 15.76 -16.16 29.76
CA GLY A 110 14.76 -16.80 28.89
C GLY A 110 14.97 -16.58 27.39
N VAL A 111 16.14 -16.10 26.95
CA VAL A 111 16.41 -15.82 25.54
C VAL A 111 16.54 -17.10 24.72
N ARG A 112 15.84 -17.17 23.58
CA ARG A 112 15.84 -18.31 22.66
C ARG A 112 16.53 -17.96 21.35
N ILE A 113 17.78 -18.40 21.17
CA ILE A 113 18.53 -18.23 19.93
C ILE A 113 18.38 -19.49 19.08
N ALA A 114 17.59 -19.39 18.01
CA ALA A 114 17.33 -20.49 17.09
C ALA A 114 18.53 -20.82 16.18
N SER A 115 18.45 -21.97 15.51
CA SER A 115 19.52 -22.48 14.66
C SER A 115 19.89 -21.49 13.54
N HIS A 116 21.18 -21.44 13.22
CA HIS A 116 21.74 -20.57 12.16
C HIS A 116 21.55 -19.06 12.38
N ALA A 117 21.09 -18.61 13.56
CA ALA A 117 21.13 -17.19 13.89
C ALA A 117 22.59 -16.70 13.96
N SER A 118 22.86 -15.54 13.37
CA SER A 118 24.18 -14.87 13.41
C SER A 118 24.06 -13.56 14.19
N ILE A 119 24.65 -13.52 15.38
CA ILE A 119 24.67 -12.36 16.27
C ILE A 119 26.10 -11.82 16.28
N VAL A 120 26.30 -10.62 15.72
CA VAL A 120 27.63 -10.07 15.43
C VAL A 120 27.78 -8.72 16.12
N GLY A 121 28.24 -8.74 17.37
CA GLY A 121 28.49 -7.56 18.21
C GLY A 121 29.85 -6.91 17.95
N PHE A 122 30.23 -6.79 16.68
CA PHE A 122 31.35 -5.99 16.19
C PHE A 122 31.18 -5.74 14.68
N ASN A 123 31.90 -4.78 14.12
CA ASN A 123 31.94 -4.51 12.69
C ASN A 123 33.34 -4.08 12.22
N HIS A 124 33.63 -4.25 10.93
CA HIS A 124 34.82 -3.68 10.32
C HIS A 124 34.58 -2.21 9.98
N GLY A 125 35.59 -1.36 10.15
CA GLY A 125 35.56 -0.01 9.63
C GLY A 125 35.50 -0.02 8.10
N PHE A 126 34.65 0.82 7.53
CA PHE A 126 34.51 0.97 6.09
C PHE A 126 34.32 2.43 5.65
N ASP A 127 34.34 3.39 6.59
CA ASP A 127 34.00 4.79 6.31
C ASP A 127 35.13 5.55 5.60
N ASP A 128 36.39 5.11 5.70
CA ASP A 128 37.51 5.72 4.98
C ASP A 128 37.73 5.02 3.62
N PRO A 129 37.32 5.62 2.48
CA PRO A 129 37.51 5.02 1.17
C PRO A 129 38.97 5.03 0.71
N ALA A 130 39.87 5.76 1.38
CA ALA A 130 41.30 5.78 1.06
C ALA A 130 42.07 4.59 1.67
N LEU A 131 41.48 3.90 2.65
CA LEU A 131 42.06 2.72 3.27
C LEU A 131 41.27 1.45 2.89
N PRO A 132 41.91 0.40 2.34
CA PRO A 132 41.23 -0.87 2.12
C PRO A 132 40.59 -1.40 3.41
N ILE A 133 39.39 -1.98 3.33
CA ILE A 133 38.61 -2.47 4.49
C ILE A 133 39.46 -3.33 5.44
N HIS A 134 40.32 -4.21 4.90
CA HIS A 134 41.16 -5.10 5.72
C HIS A 134 42.23 -4.37 6.58
N ARG A 135 42.47 -3.08 6.34
CA ARG A 135 43.40 -2.22 7.12
C ARG A 135 42.67 -1.26 8.05
N GLN A 136 41.34 -1.18 7.95
CA GLN A 136 40.55 -0.34 8.83
C GLN A 136 40.32 -1.07 10.17
N GLY A 137 40.12 -0.29 11.24
CA GLY A 137 39.92 -0.83 12.59
C GLY A 137 38.62 -1.61 12.73
N VAL A 138 38.53 -2.42 13.78
CA VAL A 138 37.27 -3.07 14.19
C VAL A 138 36.57 -2.18 15.21
N VAL A 139 35.27 -1.98 15.05
CA VAL A 139 34.40 -1.27 16.00
C VAL A 139 33.54 -2.31 16.73
N SER A 140 33.31 -2.13 18.02
CA SER A 140 32.47 -3.02 18.84
C SER A 140 31.66 -2.17 19.81
N LEU A 141 30.41 -1.89 19.45
CA LEU A 141 29.44 -1.22 20.30
C LEU A 141 28.78 -2.21 21.27
N GLY A 142 28.64 -3.46 20.82
CA GLY A 142 27.98 -4.56 21.51
C GLY A 142 26.50 -4.67 21.19
N ILE A 143 25.91 -5.80 21.57
CA ILE A 143 24.48 -6.10 21.41
C ILE A 143 23.88 -6.41 22.78
N VAL A 144 22.69 -5.83 23.04
CA VAL A 144 21.91 -6.10 24.25
C VAL A 144 20.59 -6.74 23.87
N ILE A 145 20.32 -7.93 24.39
CA ILE A 145 19.06 -8.66 24.22
C ILE A 145 18.39 -8.77 25.58
N GLY A 146 17.19 -8.21 25.72
CA GLY A 146 16.39 -8.23 26.94
C GLY A 146 15.85 -9.62 27.31
N ASP A 147 15.02 -9.66 28.35
CA ASP A 147 14.41 -10.89 28.85
C ASP A 147 13.34 -11.44 27.91
N ASP A 148 13.15 -12.76 27.88
CA ASP A 148 12.08 -13.46 27.15
C ASP A 148 12.01 -13.13 25.64
N VAL A 149 13.18 -12.99 25.02
CA VAL A 149 13.30 -12.71 23.58
C VAL A 149 13.43 -14.01 22.78
N TRP A 150 12.71 -14.09 21.66
CA TRP A 150 12.90 -15.15 20.67
C TRP A 150 13.60 -14.62 19.42
N VAL A 151 14.80 -15.14 19.17
CA VAL A 151 15.60 -14.88 17.98
C VAL A 151 15.39 -16.03 16.99
N GLY A 152 14.63 -15.77 15.92
CA GLY A 152 14.22 -16.76 14.91
C GLY A 152 15.38 -17.31 14.08
N ALA A 153 15.16 -18.47 13.45
CA ALA A 153 16.20 -19.16 12.71
C ALA A 153 16.71 -18.32 11.52
N ASN A 154 18.01 -18.44 11.20
CA ASN A 154 18.65 -17.71 10.10
C ASN A 154 18.56 -16.17 10.19
N CYS A 155 18.30 -15.59 11.35
CA CYS A 155 18.36 -14.13 11.48
C CYS A 155 19.82 -13.63 11.54
N VAL A 156 20.02 -12.35 11.26
CA VAL A 156 21.27 -11.63 11.50
C VAL A 156 20.98 -10.44 12.42
N ILE A 157 21.73 -10.30 13.51
CA ILE A 157 21.67 -9.14 14.42
C ILE A 157 23.03 -8.45 14.38
N LEU A 158 23.04 -7.18 13.99
CA LEU A 158 24.25 -6.38 13.83
C LEU A 158 24.62 -5.59 15.09
N ASP A 159 25.87 -5.18 15.13
CA ASP A 159 26.48 -4.42 16.23
C ASP A 159 25.71 -3.13 16.57
N GLY A 160 25.67 -2.77 17.86
CA GLY A 160 25.02 -1.55 18.37
C GLY A 160 23.52 -1.67 18.62
N VAL A 161 22.92 -2.84 18.40
CA VAL A 161 21.47 -3.06 18.56
C VAL A 161 21.08 -3.40 20.00
N THR A 162 20.00 -2.78 20.48
CA THR A 162 19.24 -3.18 21.67
C THR A 162 17.90 -3.81 21.29
N ILE A 163 17.62 -5.02 21.76
CA ILE A 163 16.34 -5.72 21.62
C ILE A 163 15.62 -5.75 22.97
N GLY A 164 14.46 -5.11 23.06
CA GLY A 164 13.70 -5.01 24.29
C GLY A 164 13.04 -6.32 24.72
N ASN A 165 12.66 -6.39 26.01
CA ASN A 165 12.07 -7.56 26.65
C ASN A 165 10.82 -8.07 25.90
N GLY A 166 10.68 -9.39 25.79
CA GLY A 166 9.52 -10.05 25.19
C GLY A 166 9.46 -9.98 23.67
N ALA A 167 10.46 -9.41 22.99
CA ALA A 167 10.46 -9.26 21.54
C ALA A 167 10.61 -10.60 20.80
N VAL A 168 10.11 -10.64 19.55
CA VAL A 168 10.27 -11.76 18.63
C VAL A 168 10.90 -11.26 17.34
N ILE A 169 12.05 -11.82 16.98
CA ILE A 169 12.71 -11.60 15.70
C ILE A 169 12.32 -12.74 14.78
N ALA A 170 11.57 -12.45 13.72
CA ALA A 170 11.14 -13.44 12.74
C ALA A 170 12.33 -14.10 12.04
N ALA A 171 12.13 -15.35 11.60
CA ALA A 171 13.15 -16.08 10.85
C ALA A 171 13.61 -15.30 9.61
N GLY A 172 14.91 -15.35 9.31
CA GLY A 172 15.52 -14.69 8.15
C GLY A 172 15.63 -13.16 8.25
N ALA A 173 15.28 -12.54 9.37
CA ALA A 173 15.36 -11.08 9.51
C ALA A 173 16.80 -10.57 9.66
N VAL A 174 17.07 -9.36 9.17
CA VAL A 174 18.36 -8.65 9.39
C VAL A 174 18.10 -7.41 10.25
N VAL A 175 18.48 -7.46 11.52
CA VAL A 175 18.26 -6.41 12.51
C VAL A 175 19.44 -5.44 12.50
N THR A 176 19.17 -4.21 12.06
CA THR A 176 20.18 -3.13 11.91
C THR A 176 19.93 -1.94 12.83
N GLY A 177 18.98 -2.05 13.75
CA GLY A 177 18.60 -0.99 14.69
C GLY A 177 17.73 -1.55 15.81
N ASP A 178 17.51 -0.73 16.84
CA ASP A 178 16.82 -1.15 18.07
C ASP A 178 15.41 -1.67 17.83
N ILE A 179 15.04 -2.70 18.59
CA ILE A 179 13.72 -3.33 18.55
C ILE A 179 13.01 -3.08 19.89
N PRO A 180 11.83 -2.43 19.90
CA PRO A 180 11.08 -2.18 21.13
C PRO A 180 10.67 -3.45 21.87
N ALA A 181 10.47 -3.33 23.18
CA ALA A 181 9.89 -4.39 24.00
C ALA A 181 8.54 -4.87 23.44
N MET A 182 8.27 -6.16 23.56
CA MET A 182 7.08 -6.84 23.05
C MET A 182 6.86 -6.69 21.54
N ALA A 183 7.82 -6.21 20.75
CA ALA A 183 7.66 -6.11 19.30
C ALA A 183 7.89 -7.47 18.61
N ILE A 184 7.16 -7.73 17.53
CA ILE A 184 7.48 -8.77 16.55
C ILE A 184 8.05 -8.05 15.34
N ALA A 185 9.32 -8.29 15.04
CA ALA A 185 10.04 -7.66 13.94
C ALA A 185 10.48 -8.67 12.89
N GLY A 186 10.44 -8.29 11.61
CA GLY A 186 10.85 -9.16 10.50
C GLY A 186 11.24 -8.37 9.24
N GLY A 187 11.88 -9.05 8.30
CA GLY A 187 12.32 -8.46 7.02
C GLY A 187 13.81 -8.12 6.95
N VAL A 188 14.24 -7.65 5.78
CA VAL A 188 15.62 -7.26 5.48
C VAL A 188 15.61 -5.88 4.82
N PRO A 189 15.92 -4.79 5.56
CA PRO A 189 16.16 -4.75 7.01
C PRO A 189 14.88 -4.98 7.84
N ALA A 190 15.04 -5.41 9.08
CA ALA A 190 13.93 -5.73 9.97
C ALA A 190 13.09 -4.48 10.31
N ARG A 191 11.77 -4.64 10.34
CA ARG A 191 10.80 -3.62 10.76
C ARG A 191 9.81 -4.24 11.75
N VAL A 192 9.29 -3.43 12.67
CA VAL A 192 8.22 -3.85 13.57
C VAL A 192 6.98 -4.16 12.74
N LEU A 193 6.52 -5.41 12.82
CA LEU A 193 5.32 -5.90 12.12
C LEU A 193 4.08 -5.66 12.97
N ARG A 194 4.17 -5.95 14.26
CA ARG A 194 3.13 -5.77 15.28
C ARG A 194 3.69 -5.99 16.68
N SER A 195 2.91 -5.71 17.72
CA SER A 195 3.22 -6.11 19.09
C SER A 195 2.81 -7.57 19.37
N ARG A 196 3.59 -8.28 20.18
CA ARG A 196 3.27 -9.60 20.76
C ARG A 196 2.07 -9.45 21.68
N GLY A 197 1.13 -10.39 21.59
CA GLY A 197 -0.15 -10.32 22.32
C GLY A 197 -1.25 -9.50 21.61
N SER A 198 -0.94 -8.76 20.54
CA SER A 198 -2.00 -8.22 19.69
C SER A 198 -2.71 -9.34 18.94
N VAL A 199 -4.03 -9.22 18.83
CA VAL A 199 -4.85 -10.14 18.02
C VAL A 199 -4.27 -10.13 16.61
N PRO A 200 -3.92 -11.30 16.02
CA PRO A 200 -3.53 -11.36 14.63
C PRO A 200 -4.67 -10.75 13.81
N ARG A 201 -4.43 -9.62 13.12
CA ARG A 201 -5.39 -9.18 12.10
C ARG A 201 -5.49 -10.33 11.11
N LYS A 202 -6.67 -10.95 11.03
CA LYS A 202 -6.97 -11.96 10.02
C LYS A 202 -6.88 -11.24 8.67
N SER A 203 -5.72 -11.22 8.03
CA SER A 203 -5.54 -10.70 6.67
C SER A 203 -6.04 -11.72 5.63
N GLY A 204 -7.23 -12.29 5.86
CA GLY A 204 -7.89 -13.21 4.94
C GLY A 204 -8.96 -12.49 4.13
N ALA A 205 -9.33 -13.06 2.99
CA ALA A 205 -10.40 -12.54 2.12
C ALA A 205 -11.71 -12.27 2.88
N GLY A 206 -12.03 -13.06 3.91
CA GLY A 206 -13.23 -12.87 4.74
C GLY A 206 -13.26 -11.58 5.58
N ASP A 207 -12.11 -11.04 6.05
CA ASP A 207 -12.09 -9.75 6.78
C ASP A 207 -12.35 -8.58 5.82
N ILE A 208 -11.83 -8.65 4.59
CA ILE A 208 -12.05 -7.64 3.56
C ILE A 208 -13.52 -7.63 3.13
N GLU A 209 -14.11 -8.80 2.90
CA GLU A 209 -15.52 -8.94 2.57
C GLU A 209 -16.43 -8.43 3.69
N GLU A 210 -16.19 -8.82 4.95
CA GLU A 210 -16.96 -8.33 6.10
C GLU A 210 -16.90 -6.79 6.22
N ARG A 211 -15.71 -6.21 6.02
CA ARG A 211 -15.52 -4.74 6.02
C ARG A 211 -16.29 -4.06 4.90
N LEU A 212 -16.25 -4.61 3.68
CA LEU A 212 -17.02 -4.10 2.54
C LEU A 212 -18.52 -4.10 2.84
N VAL A 213 -19.05 -5.25 3.27
CA VAL A 213 -20.48 -5.41 3.57
C VAL A 213 -20.89 -4.42 4.66
N ARG A 214 -20.12 -4.31 5.75
CA ARG A 214 -20.41 -3.40 6.85
C ARG A 214 -20.40 -1.93 6.44
N LEU A 215 -19.41 -1.52 5.64
CA LEU A 215 -19.34 -0.15 5.13
C LEU A 215 -20.48 0.13 4.15
N GLY A 216 -20.77 -0.80 3.26
CA GLY A 216 -21.87 -0.71 2.31
C GLY A 216 -23.22 -0.56 3.00
N GLN A 217 -23.48 -1.33 4.06
CA GLN A 217 -24.68 -1.21 4.89
C GLN A 217 -24.79 0.18 5.54
N LYS A 218 -23.71 0.64 6.21
CA LYS A 218 -23.69 1.99 6.81
C LYS A 218 -23.97 3.08 5.77
N ALA A 219 -23.28 3.04 4.64
CA ALA A 219 -23.45 4.04 3.60
C ALA A 219 -24.87 4.00 2.99
N LYS A 220 -25.42 2.80 2.77
CA LYS A 220 -26.79 2.60 2.28
C LYS A 220 -27.85 3.14 3.24
N GLU A 221 -27.64 3.01 4.55
CA GLU A 221 -28.55 3.53 5.57
C GLU A 221 -28.43 5.05 5.74
N GLN A 222 -27.22 5.60 5.64
CA GLN A 222 -26.93 6.99 6.03
C GLN A 222 -26.91 7.98 4.87
N TRP A 223 -26.84 7.54 3.60
CA TRP A 223 -26.72 8.47 2.47
C TRP A 223 -27.84 9.53 2.39
N PRO A 224 -29.13 9.26 2.72
CA PRO A 224 -30.17 10.30 2.66
C PRO A 224 -29.90 11.44 3.64
N ASP A 225 -29.47 11.11 4.87
CA ASP A 225 -29.16 12.08 5.92
C ASP A 225 -27.88 12.88 5.57
N ILE A 226 -26.89 12.21 4.96
CA ILE A 226 -25.67 12.86 4.46
C ILE A 226 -26.03 13.91 3.39
N LEU A 227 -26.92 13.59 2.46
CA LEU A 227 -27.38 14.57 1.46
C LEU A 227 -28.15 15.72 2.12
N ALA A 228 -29.08 15.41 3.03
CA ALA A 228 -29.89 16.42 3.72
C ALA A 228 -29.04 17.46 4.47
N ARG A 229 -27.89 17.05 5.04
CA ARG A 229 -26.94 17.96 5.70
C ARG A 229 -26.42 19.07 4.79
N TRP A 230 -26.24 18.78 3.51
CA TRP A 230 -25.69 19.72 2.52
C TRP A 230 -26.77 20.45 1.73
N GLN A 231 -28.05 20.14 1.98
CA GLN A 231 -29.17 20.78 1.31
C GLN A 231 -29.51 22.11 1.99
N THR A 232 -29.55 23.20 1.22
CA THR A 232 -29.91 24.54 1.69
C THR A 232 -30.91 25.18 0.71
N GLN A 233 -32.15 25.39 1.14
CA GLN A 233 -33.20 26.08 0.35
C GLN A 233 -33.39 25.55 -1.09
N GLY A 234 -33.32 24.22 -1.30
CA GLY A 234 -33.46 23.60 -2.62
C GLY A 234 -32.15 23.53 -3.44
N PHE A 235 -31.02 23.94 -2.87
CA PHE A 235 -29.68 23.81 -3.45
C PHE A 235 -28.82 22.86 -2.63
N TYR A 236 -27.74 22.37 -3.22
CA TYR A 236 -26.68 21.69 -2.49
C TYR A 236 -25.44 22.59 -2.39
N GLU A 237 -24.92 22.72 -1.17
CA GLU A 237 -23.74 23.53 -0.89
C GLU A 237 -22.79 22.77 0.03
N SER A 238 -21.70 22.25 -0.52
CA SER A 238 -20.71 21.40 0.16
C SER A 238 -19.31 22.03 0.10
N LEU A 239 -18.33 21.40 0.76
CA LEU A 239 -16.91 21.74 0.65
C LEU A 239 -16.36 21.29 -0.71
N GLU A 240 -15.64 22.20 -1.38
CA GLU A 240 -14.83 21.90 -2.57
C GLU A 240 -13.49 21.25 -2.20
N ALA A 241 -12.68 20.88 -3.21
CA ALA A 241 -11.39 20.22 -3.01
C ALA A 241 -10.38 21.03 -2.18
N ASP A 242 -10.54 22.35 -2.07
CA ASP A 242 -9.73 23.23 -1.22
C ASP A 242 -10.28 23.37 0.21
N GLY A 243 -11.33 22.63 0.56
CA GLY A 243 -11.95 22.62 1.88
C GLY A 243 -12.84 23.83 2.17
N ILE A 244 -13.15 24.66 1.17
CA ILE A 244 -14.00 25.84 1.34
C ILE A 244 -15.41 25.52 0.85
N ARG A 245 -16.40 25.80 1.70
CA ARG A 245 -17.83 25.72 1.37
C ARG A 245 -18.22 26.84 0.41
N ARG A 246 -18.82 26.49 -0.72
CA ARG A 246 -19.37 27.46 -1.69
C ARG A 246 -20.48 26.87 -2.56
N PRO A 247 -21.36 27.67 -3.16
CA PRO A 247 -22.30 27.17 -4.16
C PRO A 247 -21.55 26.68 -5.41
N ALA A 248 -21.90 25.49 -5.89
CA ALA A 248 -21.39 24.93 -7.14
C ALA A 248 -22.41 23.94 -7.70
N ILE A 249 -22.63 23.95 -9.02
CA ILE A 249 -23.59 22.99 -9.63
C ILE A 249 -23.15 21.54 -9.42
N ARG A 250 -21.83 21.34 -9.31
CA ARG A 250 -21.24 20.05 -8.99
C ARG A 250 -21.87 19.40 -7.75
N HIS A 251 -22.19 20.16 -6.71
CA HIS A 251 -22.76 19.60 -5.48
C HIS A 251 -24.10 18.89 -5.72
N LEU A 252 -24.94 19.44 -6.61
CA LEU A 252 -26.16 18.78 -7.04
C LEU A 252 -25.85 17.51 -7.85
N CYS A 253 -24.84 17.56 -8.72
CA CYS A 253 -24.42 16.40 -9.51
C CYS A 253 -23.88 15.28 -8.62
N ASP A 254 -23.00 15.59 -7.66
CA ASP A 254 -22.46 14.64 -6.68
C ASP A 254 -23.60 14.01 -5.84
N ALA A 255 -24.61 14.80 -5.44
CA ALA A 255 -25.79 14.28 -4.74
C ALA A 255 -26.61 13.29 -5.60
N ILE A 256 -26.84 13.61 -6.88
CA ILE A 256 -27.49 12.71 -7.84
C ILE A 256 -26.67 11.43 -8.03
N GLU A 257 -25.35 11.53 -8.16
CA GLU A 257 -24.46 10.38 -8.32
C GLU A 257 -24.44 9.48 -7.08
N ILE A 258 -24.41 10.05 -5.87
CA ILE A 258 -24.46 9.29 -4.61
C ILE A 258 -25.76 8.50 -4.53
N ALA A 259 -26.91 9.15 -4.74
CA ALA A 259 -28.21 8.49 -4.68
C ALA A 259 -28.34 7.40 -5.77
N ALA A 260 -27.95 7.72 -7.00
CA ALA A 260 -28.00 6.78 -8.12
C ALA A 260 -27.09 5.56 -7.88
N GLY A 261 -25.99 5.73 -7.15
CA GLY A 261 -25.12 4.63 -6.78
C GLY A 261 -25.72 3.64 -5.79
N PHE A 262 -26.77 4.04 -5.06
CA PHE A 262 -27.62 3.15 -4.26
C PHE A 262 -28.92 2.75 -4.98
N GLY A 263 -29.10 3.16 -6.24
CA GLY A 263 -30.26 2.85 -7.06
C GLY A 263 -31.48 3.74 -6.80
N ASP A 264 -31.27 4.96 -6.29
CA ASP A 264 -32.34 5.90 -5.93
C ASP A 264 -32.06 7.31 -6.49
N LEU A 265 -32.95 8.27 -6.18
CA LEU A 265 -32.78 9.70 -6.43
C LEU A 265 -32.63 10.47 -5.11
N PRO A 266 -32.00 11.65 -5.12
CA PRO A 266 -31.94 12.49 -3.93
C PRO A 266 -33.34 12.77 -3.36
N PRO A 267 -33.57 12.64 -2.05
CA PRO A 267 -34.89 12.85 -1.46
C PRO A 267 -35.48 14.22 -1.80
N GLY A 268 -36.73 14.22 -2.29
CA GLY A 268 -37.45 15.45 -2.64
C GLY A 268 -37.01 16.13 -3.94
N LEU A 269 -36.12 15.51 -4.72
CA LEU A 269 -35.74 16.00 -6.04
C LEU A 269 -36.86 15.78 -7.06
N ASP A 270 -37.25 16.84 -7.79
CA ASP A 270 -38.10 16.75 -8.98
C ASP A 270 -37.21 16.52 -10.23
N PRO A 271 -37.30 15.37 -10.92
CA PRO A 271 -36.47 15.08 -12.07
C PRO A 271 -36.67 16.06 -13.23
N ALA A 272 -37.90 16.50 -13.50
CA ALA A 272 -38.21 17.35 -14.65
C ALA A 272 -37.65 18.77 -14.45
N GLU A 273 -37.89 19.35 -13.27
CA GLU A 273 -37.35 20.67 -12.90
C GLU A 273 -35.82 20.64 -12.86
N THR A 274 -35.24 19.56 -12.33
CA THR A 274 -33.78 19.41 -12.25
C THR A 274 -33.15 19.29 -13.63
N VAL A 275 -33.75 18.51 -14.54
CA VAL A 275 -33.30 18.40 -15.93
C VAL A 275 -33.35 19.76 -16.62
N GLU A 276 -34.46 20.51 -16.48
CA GLU A 276 -34.60 21.84 -17.07
C GLU A 276 -33.51 22.78 -16.57
N ARG A 277 -33.25 22.78 -15.26
CA ARG A 277 -32.18 23.56 -14.63
C ARG A 277 -30.80 23.20 -15.16
N LEU A 278 -30.46 21.91 -15.21
CA LEU A 278 -29.15 21.42 -15.66
C LEU A 278 -28.92 21.72 -17.15
N GLN A 279 -29.92 21.48 -18.00
CA GLN A 279 -29.86 21.84 -19.42
C GLN A 279 -29.83 23.37 -19.64
N GLY A 280 -30.43 24.14 -18.72
CA GLY A 280 -30.41 25.60 -18.75
C GLY A 280 -29.02 26.21 -18.57
N LEU A 281 -28.07 25.46 -17.99
CA LEU A 281 -26.67 25.87 -17.85
C LEU A 281 -25.86 25.73 -19.14
N GLN A 282 -26.37 24.98 -20.12
CA GLN A 282 -25.62 24.71 -21.33
C GLN A 282 -25.53 25.95 -22.21
N ASP A 283 -24.31 26.39 -22.49
CA ASP A 283 -24.05 27.47 -23.43
C ASP A 283 -24.37 27.00 -24.85
N ARG A 284 -25.15 27.79 -25.60
CA ARG A 284 -25.65 27.39 -26.92
C ARG A 284 -24.58 27.39 -28.02
N GLU A 285 -23.56 28.23 -27.90
CA GLU A 285 -22.53 28.36 -28.94
C GLU A 285 -21.48 27.24 -28.81
N THR A 286 -21.00 27.02 -27.59
CA THR A 286 -19.94 26.05 -27.31
C THR A 286 -20.48 24.68 -26.90
N GLY A 287 -21.71 24.60 -26.41
CA GLY A 287 -22.30 23.40 -25.81
C GLY A 287 -21.66 23.01 -24.46
N LEU A 288 -20.81 23.86 -23.87
CA LEU A 288 -20.20 23.65 -22.55
C LEU A 288 -21.15 24.11 -21.42
N PHE A 289 -20.79 23.80 -20.18
CA PHE A 289 -21.62 24.07 -18.99
C PHE A 289 -20.91 25.05 -18.02
N PRO A 290 -20.81 26.35 -18.35
CA PRO A 290 -20.17 27.32 -17.48
C PRO A 290 -20.90 27.51 -16.14
N GLU A 291 -20.17 27.93 -15.10
CA GLU A 291 -20.79 28.49 -13.89
C GLU A 291 -21.13 29.98 -14.12
N GLU A 292 -22.16 30.50 -13.46
CA GLU A 292 -22.66 31.89 -13.66
C GLU A 292 -21.54 32.95 -13.55
N HIS A 293 -20.56 32.74 -12.67
CA HIS A 293 -19.44 33.66 -12.46
C HIS A 293 -18.39 33.64 -13.59
N ALA A 294 -18.36 32.60 -14.43
CA ALA A 294 -17.39 32.46 -15.52
C ALA A 294 -17.71 33.37 -16.71
N LEU A 295 -18.97 33.76 -16.89
CA LEU A 295 -19.43 34.63 -17.97
C LEU A 295 -18.88 36.07 -17.86
N VAL A 296 -18.35 36.46 -16.70
CA VAL A 296 -17.99 37.86 -16.37
C VAL A 296 -16.59 38.26 -16.88
N GLY A 297 -15.77 37.32 -17.38
CA GLY A 297 -14.32 37.53 -17.57
C GLY A 297 -13.76 37.52 -19.00
N GLY A 298 -14.57 37.34 -20.05
CA GLY A 298 -14.08 37.28 -21.44
C GLY A 298 -13.10 36.14 -21.75
N ARG A 299 -13.02 35.09 -20.90
CA ARG A 299 -12.24 33.88 -21.19
C ARG A 299 -12.94 33.05 -22.25
N VAL A 300 -12.15 32.43 -23.12
CA VAL A 300 -12.66 31.39 -24.03
C VAL A 300 -13.14 30.22 -23.16
N LEU A 301 -14.42 29.83 -23.27
CA LEU A 301 -15.01 28.78 -22.42
C LEU A 301 -14.28 27.44 -22.51
N ARG A 302 -13.63 27.15 -23.65
CA ARG A 302 -12.80 25.95 -23.83
C ARG A 302 -11.55 25.93 -22.95
N ASP A 303 -11.14 27.07 -22.39
CA ASP A 303 -10.02 27.17 -21.45
C ASP A 303 -10.49 27.24 -19.99
N ASP A 304 -11.81 27.21 -19.74
CA ASP A 304 -12.37 27.23 -18.40
C ASP A 304 -12.43 25.79 -17.81
N PRO A 305 -11.65 25.49 -16.75
CA PRO A 305 -11.63 24.16 -16.17
C PRO A 305 -12.97 23.71 -15.58
N LYS A 306 -13.78 24.64 -15.07
CA LYS A 306 -15.10 24.33 -14.50
C LYS A 306 -16.11 24.06 -15.61
N ALA A 307 -16.12 24.87 -16.67
CA ALA A 307 -16.99 24.64 -17.83
C ALA A 307 -16.71 23.28 -18.49
N LEU A 308 -15.43 22.92 -18.62
CA LEU A 308 -15.00 21.61 -19.11
C LEU A 308 -15.38 20.48 -18.15
N TYR A 309 -15.11 20.62 -16.85
CA TYR A 309 -15.46 19.60 -15.87
C TYR A 309 -16.97 19.33 -15.82
N ASN A 310 -17.78 20.37 -15.99
CA ASN A 310 -19.22 20.27 -15.97
C ASN A 310 -19.81 19.54 -17.18
N VAL A 311 -19.06 19.37 -18.28
CA VAL A 311 -19.44 18.41 -19.33
C VAL A 311 -19.65 17.02 -18.73
N LEU A 312 -18.78 16.62 -17.79
CA LEU A 312 -18.88 15.32 -17.12
C LEU A 312 -19.94 15.33 -16.03
N SER A 313 -19.83 16.22 -15.04
CA SER A 313 -20.72 16.19 -13.87
C SER A 313 -22.17 16.45 -14.25
N VAL A 314 -22.46 17.49 -15.04
CA VAL A 314 -23.81 17.81 -15.50
C VAL A 314 -24.29 16.80 -16.53
N GLY A 315 -23.45 16.44 -17.49
CA GLY A 315 -23.80 15.48 -18.53
C GLY A 315 -24.19 14.12 -17.96
N TYR A 316 -23.42 13.58 -17.02
CA TYR A 316 -23.76 12.30 -16.37
C TYR A 316 -24.95 12.43 -15.42
N ALA A 317 -25.09 13.54 -14.67
CA ALA A 317 -26.30 13.78 -13.88
C ALA A 317 -27.57 13.78 -14.76
N LEU A 318 -27.51 14.39 -15.95
CA LEU A 318 -28.59 14.32 -16.93
C LEU A 318 -28.89 12.88 -17.39
N GLU A 319 -27.87 12.06 -17.69
CA GLU A 319 -28.09 10.65 -18.03
C GLU A 319 -28.76 9.87 -16.89
N LEU A 320 -28.37 10.12 -15.64
CA LEU A 320 -28.94 9.46 -14.46
C LEU A 320 -30.39 9.85 -14.21
N LEU A 321 -30.80 11.05 -14.64
CA LEU A 321 -32.18 11.51 -14.63
C LEU A 321 -32.96 11.07 -15.88
N GLY A 322 -32.38 10.22 -16.74
CA GLY A 322 -33.03 9.73 -17.95
C GLY A 322 -33.10 10.76 -19.08
N SER A 323 -32.21 11.76 -19.06
CA SER A 323 -32.13 12.85 -20.04
C SER A 323 -30.75 12.90 -20.72
N SER A 324 -30.48 13.99 -21.44
CA SER A 324 -29.24 14.26 -22.15
C SER A 324 -28.91 15.75 -22.10
N PRO A 325 -27.68 16.15 -22.49
CA PRO A 325 -27.42 17.52 -22.92
C PRO A 325 -28.48 17.99 -23.93
N ARG A 326 -28.80 19.28 -23.93
CA ARG A 326 -29.80 19.88 -24.81
C ARG A 326 -29.27 20.04 -26.22
N ASP A 327 -28.03 20.51 -26.32
CA ASP A 327 -27.34 20.79 -27.58
C ASP A 327 -26.05 19.94 -27.67
N PRO A 328 -25.53 19.67 -28.88
CA PRO A 328 -24.22 19.06 -29.04
C PRO A 328 -23.12 19.91 -28.39
N VAL A 329 -22.10 19.27 -27.85
CA VAL A 329 -20.91 19.93 -27.31
C VAL A 329 -20.00 20.35 -28.47
N GLN A 330 -20.33 21.47 -29.11
CA GLN A 330 -19.59 22.06 -30.24
C GLN A 330 -18.13 22.34 -29.91
N ALA A 331 -17.80 22.52 -28.62
CA ALA A 331 -16.45 22.71 -28.15
C ALA A 331 -15.49 21.55 -28.46
N ALA A 332 -16.02 20.34 -28.59
CA ALA A 332 -15.26 19.12 -28.88
C ALA A 332 -15.51 18.57 -30.29
N ASP A 333 -16.41 19.19 -31.07
CA ASP A 333 -16.65 18.82 -32.46
C ASP A 333 -15.67 19.54 -33.39
N LEU A 334 -14.43 19.06 -33.37
CA LEU A 334 -13.31 19.63 -34.10
C LEU A 334 -12.83 18.69 -35.20
N ASP A 335 -12.29 19.26 -36.27
CA ASP A 335 -11.56 18.45 -37.26
C ASP A 335 -10.24 17.92 -36.67
N ALA A 336 -9.60 17.00 -37.40
CA ALA A 336 -8.39 16.35 -36.92
C ALA A 336 -7.22 17.32 -36.69
N GLY A 337 -7.09 18.39 -37.49
CA GLY A 337 -6.02 19.37 -37.39
C GLY A 337 -6.24 20.34 -36.23
N GLU A 338 -7.48 20.79 -36.03
CA GLU A 338 -7.85 21.64 -34.89
C GLU A 338 -7.69 20.90 -33.56
N LEU A 339 -8.12 19.64 -33.50
CA LEU A 339 -7.97 18.81 -32.32
C LEU A 339 -6.50 18.53 -32.00
N ASP A 340 -5.69 18.16 -33.01
CA ASP A 340 -4.25 17.96 -32.84
C ASP A 340 -3.56 19.21 -32.29
N LYS A 341 -3.88 20.39 -32.86
CA LYS A 341 -3.34 21.66 -32.41
C LYS A 341 -3.71 21.96 -30.96
N TRP A 342 -4.96 21.72 -30.57
CA TRP A 342 -5.42 21.96 -29.21
C TRP A 342 -4.73 21.04 -28.21
N LEU A 343 -4.74 19.72 -28.45
CA LEU A 343 -4.16 18.73 -27.55
C LEU A 343 -2.65 18.88 -27.42
N SER A 344 -1.96 19.23 -28.51
CA SER A 344 -0.50 19.45 -28.50
C SER A 344 -0.09 20.73 -27.78
N ALA A 345 -0.98 21.73 -27.69
CA ALA A 345 -0.74 22.98 -26.98
C ALA A 345 -0.93 22.86 -25.45
N LEU A 346 -1.50 21.75 -24.96
CA LEU A 346 -1.71 21.53 -23.54
C LEU A 346 -0.38 21.41 -22.77
N PRO A 347 -0.35 21.82 -21.49
CA PRO A 347 0.87 21.87 -20.68
C PRO A 347 1.30 20.49 -20.14
N TRP A 348 1.57 19.53 -21.03
CA TRP A 348 1.92 18.15 -20.68
C TRP A 348 3.20 18.01 -19.83
N GLN A 349 4.13 18.96 -19.95
CA GLN A 349 5.45 18.89 -19.30
C GLN A 349 5.41 19.29 -17.82
N ASN A 350 4.52 20.20 -17.42
CA ASN A 350 4.49 20.77 -16.08
C ASN A 350 3.11 20.72 -15.40
N ARG A 351 2.03 20.54 -16.16
CA ARG A 351 0.65 20.41 -15.64
C ARG A 351 -0.08 19.27 -16.36
N ALA A 352 0.53 18.09 -16.41
CA ALA A 352 -0.04 16.90 -17.05
C ALA A 352 -1.42 16.52 -16.48
N TRP A 353 -1.68 16.80 -15.19
CA TRP A 353 -3.01 16.63 -14.61
C TRP A 353 -4.07 17.47 -15.32
N HIS A 354 -3.77 18.75 -15.55
CA HIS A 354 -4.68 19.65 -16.24
C HIS A 354 -4.90 19.21 -17.69
N ALA A 355 -3.83 18.85 -18.40
CA ALA A 355 -3.93 18.32 -19.75
C ALA A 355 -4.83 17.06 -19.82
N GLY A 356 -4.63 16.11 -18.91
CA GLY A 356 -5.49 14.94 -18.77
C GLY A 356 -6.95 15.27 -18.47
N SER A 357 -7.21 16.28 -17.63
CA SER A 357 -8.58 16.74 -17.33
C SER A 357 -9.29 17.37 -18.53
N VAL A 358 -8.56 18.05 -19.43
CA VAL A 358 -9.12 18.57 -20.68
C VAL A 358 -9.48 17.40 -21.61
N VAL A 359 -8.61 16.39 -21.72
CA VAL A 359 -8.89 15.20 -22.55
C VAL A 359 -10.09 14.41 -22.02
N ASP A 360 -10.26 14.32 -20.70
CA ASP A 360 -11.42 13.72 -20.06
C ASP A 360 -12.73 14.41 -20.48
N ALA A 361 -12.75 15.74 -20.47
CA ALA A 361 -13.89 16.53 -20.94
C ALA A 361 -14.14 16.38 -22.45
N VAL A 362 -13.10 16.40 -23.28
CA VAL A 362 -13.20 16.20 -24.73
C VAL A 362 -13.71 14.81 -25.06
N GLY A 363 -13.18 13.76 -24.43
CA GLY A 363 -13.62 12.38 -24.62
C GLY A 363 -15.08 12.19 -24.23
N THR A 364 -15.49 12.79 -23.10
CA THR A 364 -16.87 12.75 -22.61
C THR A 364 -17.82 13.54 -23.52
N ALA A 365 -17.40 14.70 -24.03
CA ALA A 365 -18.15 15.47 -25.00
C ALA A 365 -18.36 14.69 -26.31
N ILE A 366 -17.32 14.05 -26.83
CA ILE A 366 -17.41 13.17 -28.02
C ILE A 366 -18.36 12.00 -27.76
N TYR A 367 -18.34 11.44 -26.55
CA TYR A 367 -19.31 10.41 -26.15
C TYR A 367 -20.75 10.92 -26.23
N PHE A 368 -21.05 12.08 -25.65
CA PHE A 368 -22.40 12.66 -25.68
C PHE A 368 -22.84 13.02 -27.10
N ASN A 369 -21.95 13.64 -27.87
CA ASN A 369 -22.15 13.96 -29.28
C ASN A 369 -22.49 12.71 -30.11
N ALA A 370 -21.75 11.62 -29.92
CA ALA A 370 -21.98 10.38 -30.62
C ALA A 370 -23.28 9.68 -30.19
N ARG A 371 -23.58 9.67 -28.89
CA ARG A 371 -24.73 8.96 -28.31
C ARG A 371 -26.07 9.66 -28.58
N TYR A 372 -26.13 10.97 -28.40
CA TYR A 372 -27.38 11.72 -28.42
C TYR A 372 -27.61 12.52 -29.71
N PHE A 373 -26.55 12.82 -30.46
CA PHE A 373 -26.63 13.68 -31.64
C PHE A 373 -26.07 13.04 -32.92
N GLY A 374 -25.52 11.82 -32.85
CA GLY A 374 -25.00 11.10 -34.01
C GLY A 374 -23.68 11.65 -34.59
N ILE A 375 -23.03 12.59 -33.90
CA ILE A 375 -21.80 13.26 -34.35
C ILE A 375 -20.59 12.42 -33.90
N ARG A 376 -19.76 11.97 -34.87
CA ARG A 376 -18.67 11.00 -34.60
C ARG A 376 -17.30 11.38 -35.16
N GLN A 377 -17.18 12.49 -35.90
CA GLN A 377 -15.97 12.80 -36.66
C GLN A 377 -14.70 12.90 -35.80
N SER A 378 -14.75 13.55 -34.63
CA SER A 378 -13.56 13.84 -33.83
C SER A 378 -13.02 12.61 -33.06
N ARG A 379 -13.78 11.52 -33.00
CA ARG A 379 -13.40 10.33 -32.21
C ARG A 379 -12.14 9.67 -32.75
N GLN A 380 -12.08 9.42 -34.07
CA GLN A 380 -10.92 8.77 -34.67
C GLN A 380 -9.67 9.62 -34.46
N ALA A 381 -9.77 10.93 -34.73
CA ALA A 381 -8.68 11.87 -34.53
C ALA A 381 -8.17 11.89 -33.07
N LEU A 382 -9.08 11.87 -32.09
CA LEU A 382 -8.71 11.81 -30.67
C LEU A 382 -7.86 10.56 -30.37
N PHE A 383 -8.33 9.37 -30.74
CA PHE A 383 -7.62 8.13 -30.42
C PHE A 383 -6.32 7.96 -31.21
N GLU A 384 -6.24 8.47 -32.45
CA GLU A 384 -4.99 8.52 -33.21
C GLU A 384 -3.97 9.45 -32.55
N TRP A 385 -4.42 10.62 -32.07
CA TRP A 385 -3.56 11.53 -31.31
C TRP A 385 -3.08 10.90 -30.01
N LEU A 386 -3.97 10.30 -29.22
CA LEU A 386 -3.63 9.67 -27.95
C LEU A 386 -2.62 8.55 -28.16
N LYS A 387 -2.86 7.65 -29.12
CA LYS A 387 -1.97 6.52 -29.42
C LYS A 387 -0.58 6.99 -29.86
N ARG A 388 -0.49 8.03 -30.69
CA ARG A 388 0.78 8.58 -31.18
C ARG A 388 1.60 9.27 -30.08
N ASN A 389 0.93 9.90 -29.11
CA ASN A 389 1.58 10.69 -28.06
C ASN A 389 1.75 9.96 -26.73
N ALA A 390 1.33 8.69 -26.63
CA ALA A 390 1.61 7.88 -25.45
C ALA A 390 3.10 7.55 -25.41
N ASN A 391 3.77 7.87 -24.28
CA ASN A 391 5.18 7.53 -24.10
C ASN A 391 5.31 6.01 -23.88
N SER A 392 6.12 5.33 -24.70
CA SER A 392 6.26 3.87 -24.64
C SER A 392 7.04 3.35 -23.42
N VAL A 393 7.83 4.21 -22.78
CA VAL A 393 8.64 3.88 -21.60
C VAL A 393 7.82 4.02 -20.33
N SER A 394 7.10 5.13 -20.16
CA SER A 394 6.24 5.35 -18.98
C SER A 394 4.83 4.75 -19.14
N GLY A 395 4.39 4.58 -20.38
CA GLY A 395 3.01 4.22 -20.72
C GLY A 395 1.98 5.33 -20.48
N LEU A 396 2.42 6.56 -20.19
CA LEU A 396 1.55 7.70 -19.85
C LEU A 396 1.70 8.86 -20.86
N TRP A 397 0.96 9.94 -20.61
CA TRP A 397 1.13 11.23 -21.28
C TRP A 397 1.72 12.25 -20.29
N GLY A 398 2.70 13.02 -20.76
CA GLY A 398 3.47 13.95 -19.93
C GLY A 398 4.70 13.32 -19.27
N GLU A 399 5.48 14.18 -18.61
CA GLU A 399 6.78 13.85 -18.04
C GLU A 399 6.81 14.11 -16.52
N PRO A 400 7.65 13.41 -15.74
CA PRO A 400 7.74 13.63 -14.31
C PRO A 400 8.31 15.02 -14.00
N THR A 401 7.77 15.68 -12.99
CA THR A 401 8.25 17.00 -12.56
C THR A 401 9.33 16.87 -11.48
N ALA A 402 10.20 17.87 -11.35
CA ALA A 402 11.25 17.86 -10.33
C ALA A 402 10.68 17.87 -8.89
N LEU A 403 9.50 18.47 -8.69
CA LEU A 403 8.89 18.64 -7.37
C LEU A 403 7.97 17.47 -6.99
N GLU A 404 7.16 16.99 -7.94
CA GLU A 404 6.07 16.04 -7.67
C GLU A 404 6.32 14.68 -8.34
N GLY A 405 7.44 14.52 -9.06
CA GLY A 405 7.77 13.29 -9.77
C GLY A 405 6.64 12.89 -10.72
N TRP A 406 6.15 11.66 -10.57
CA TRP A 406 5.11 11.08 -11.40
C TRP A 406 3.68 11.47 -11.02
N LEU A 407 3.46 12.30 -10.00
CA LEU A 407 2.12 12.64 -9.52
C LEU A 407 1.28 13.29 -10.63
N GLN A 408 1.79 14.34 -11.27
CA GLN A 408 1.06 15.05 -12.33
C GLN A 408 0.69 14.13 -13.51
N PRO A 409 1.63 13.36 -14.11
CA PRO A 409 1.29 12.42 -15.19
C PRO A 409 0.33 11.31 -14.79
N VAL A 410 0.45 10.73 -13.59
CA VAL A 410 -0.44 9.64 -13.14
C VAL A 410 -1.85 10.16 -12.89
N ASN A 411 -1.98 11.31 -12.23
CA ASN A 411 -3.26 11.96 -12.01
C ASN A 411 -3.91 12.36 -13.36
N GLY A 412 -3.12 12.85 -14.32
CA GLY A 412 -3.59 13.15 -15.67
C GLY A 412 -4.00 11.91 -16.46
N PHE A 413 -3.25 10.81 -16.34
CA PHE A 413 -3.54 9.53 -16.97
C PHE A 413 -4.88 8.97 -16.51
N TYR A 414 -5.18 9.02 -15.21
CA TYR A 414 -6.49 8.63 -14.70
C TYR A 414 -7.63 9.44 -15.32
N ARG A 415 -7.53 10.78 -15.31
CA ARG A 415 -8.54 11.66 -15.92
C ARG A 415 -8.78 11.29 -17.39
N LEU A 416 -7.69 11.26 -18.16
CA LEU A 416 -7.70 10.96 -19.57
C LEU A 416 -8.33 9.60 -19.86
N THR A 417 -7.88 8.54 -19.17
CA THR A 417 -8.30 7.17 -19.46
C THR A 417 -9.75 6.89 -19.10
N ARG A 418 -10.26 7.54 -18.06
CA ARG A 418 -11.66 7.46 -17.65
C ARG A 418 -12.61 7.97 -18.73
N GLY A 419 -12.42 9.20 -19.22
CA GLY A 419 -13.24 9.80 -20.27
C GLY A 419 -12.99 9.26 -21.68
N THR A 420 -11.97 8.40 -21.86
CA THR A 420 -11.60 7.83 -23.17
C THR A 420 -11.56 6.31 -23.15
N TYR A 421 -10.42 5.69 -22.83
CA TYR A 421 -10.22 4.25 -22.92
C TYR A 421 -11.27 3.43 -22.15
N ALA A 422 -11.59 3.80 -20.90
CA ALA A 422 -12.63 3.14 -20.13
C ALA A 422 -14.05 3.42 -20.70
N GLN A 423 -14.35 4.68 -21.02
CA GLN A 423 -15.63 5.11 -21.57
C GLN A 423 -15.99 4.46 -22.91
N PHE A 424 -14.99 4.19 -23.76
CA PHE A 424 -15.17 3.58 -25.09
C PHE A 424 -14.78 2.10 -25.15
N GLY A 425 -14.33 1.49 -24.04
CA GLY A 425 -13.92 0.08 -24.01
C GLY A 425 -12.69 -0.22 -24.88
N ILE A 426 -11.75 0.73 -24.99
CA ILE A 426 -10.57 0.63 -25.84
C ILE A 426 -9.36 0.23 -24.97
N ALA A 427 -8.54 -0.70 -25.47
CA ALA A 427 -7.31 -1.14 -24.81
C ALA A 427 -6.25 -0.03 -24.77
N LEU A 428 -5.42 -0.03 -23.73
CA LEU A 428 -4.33 0.92 -23.59
C LEU A 428 -3.17 0.54 -24.53
N PRO A 429 -2.40 1.52 -25.05
CA PRO A 429 -1.30 1.22 -25.96
C PRO A 429 -0.12 0.51 -25.26
N HIS A 430 0.14 0.82 -23.99
CA HIS A 430 1.31 0.35 -23.25
C HIS A 430 0.98 -0.11 -21.81
N PRO A 431 0.09 -1.09 -21.63
CA PRO A 431 -0.48 -1.43 -20.32
C PRO A 431 0.56 -1.80 -19.25
N HIS A 432 1.63 -2.53 -19.60
CA HIS A 432 2.68 -2.90 -18.64
C HIS A 432 3.50 -1.70 -18.18
N ALA A 433 3.89 -0.82 -19.10
CA ALA A 433 4.62 0.41 -18.78
C ALA A 433 3.78 1.34 -17.89
N SER A 434 2.49 1.55 -18.25
CA SER A 434 1.56 2.33 -17.43
C SER A 434 1.46 1.75 -16.02
N LEU A 435 1.40 0.43 -15.89
CA LEU A 435 1.31 -0.26 -14.60
C LEU A 435 2.55 -0.04 -13.73
N GLU A 436 3.74 -0.17 -14.30
CA GLU A 436 5.00 0.12 -13.57
C GLU A 436 5.02 1.55 -13.05
N THR A 437 4.64 2.52 -13.88
CA THR A 437 4.65 3.94 -13.50
C THR A 437 3.62 4.24 -12.41
N VAL A 438 2.41 3.68 -12.50
CA VAL A 438 1.37 3.81 -11.45
C VAL A 438 1.84 3.19 -10.13
N HIS A 439 2.42 1.99 -10.16
CA HIS A 439 2.97 1.36 -8.94
C HIS A 439 4.16 2.12 -8.36
N LEU A 440 5.04 2.68 -9.21
CA LEU A 440 6.14 3.52 -8.77
C LEU A 440 5.61 4.78 -8.08
N ASN A 441 4.64 5.46 -8.67
CA ASN A 441 4.02 6.65 -8.09
C ASN A 441 3.35 6.35 -6.74
N TYR A 442 2.58 5.26 -6.65
CA TYR A 442 1.97 4.82 -5.40
C TYR A 442 3.01 4.55 -4.30
N ARG A 443 4.11 3.88 -4.64
CA ARG A 443 5.23 3.61 -3.71
C ARG A 443 5.94 4.87 -3.26
N ASN A 444 6.26 5.78 -4.19
CA ASN A 444 6.94 7.04 -3.90
C ASN A 444 6.15 7.94 -2.94
N HIS A 445 4.83 7.80 -2.93
CA HIS A 445 3.93 8.54 -2.03
C HIS A 445 3.48 7.69 -0.83
N ASN A 446 4.20 6.61 -0.48
CA ASN A 446 3.90 5.74 0.65
C ASN A 446 2.45 5.22 0.68
N GLY A 447 1.92 4.90 -0.50
CA GLY A 447 0.54 4.46 -0.69
C GLY A 447 -0.49 5.52 -0.35
N PHE A 448 -0.14 6.80 -0.54
CA PHE A 448 -0.98 7.97 -0.28
C PHE A 448 -1.57 7.98 1.14
N ALA A 449 -0.75 7.58 2.12
CA ALA A 449 -1.13 7.60 3.52
C ALA A 449 -0.88 8.98 4.16
N GLY A 450 -1.87 9.52 4.88
CA GLY A 450 -1.74 10.72 5.71
C GLY A 450 -2.46 11.94 5.15
N ALA A 451 -2.54 13.00 5.98
CA ALA A 451 -3.42 14.16 5.79
C ALA A 451 -3.21 15.00 4.50
N LYS A 452 -2.10 14.78 3.80
CA LYS A 452 -1.77 15.53 2.57
C LYS A 452 -2.38 14.91 1.31
N TYR A 453 -2.91 13.69 1.39
CA TYR A 453 -3.42 12.97 0.22
C TYR A 453 -4.93 12.79 0.30
N ASN A 454 -5.55 12.76 -0.88
CA ASN A 454 -7.00 12.84 -1.04
C ASN A 454 -7.56 11.68 -1.87
N ALA A 455 -8.89 11.60 -1.92
CA ALA A 455 -9.60 10.56 -2.66
C ALA A 455 -9.24 10.52 -4.16
N CYS A 456 -8.86 11.65 -4.78
CA CYS A 456 -8.38 11.65 -6.17
C CYS A 456 -7.15 10.75 -6.29
N ASN A 457 -6.13 10.92 -5.42
CA ASN A 457 -4.88 10.16 -5.52
C ASN A 457 -5.10 8.64 -5.47
N LEU A 458 -6.13 8.19 -4.75
CA LEU A 458 -6.49 6.78 -4.66
C LEU A 458 -7.20 6.29 -5.92
N LEU A 459 -8.09 7.09 -6.50
CA LEU A 459 -8.68 6.82 -7.82
C LEU A 459 -7.63 6.80 -8.92
N ASP A 460 -6.67 7.72 -8.86
CA ASP A 460 -5.52 7.82 -9.76
C ASP A 460 -4.65 6.55 -9.73
N THR A 461 -4.82 5.72 -8.70
CA THR A 461 -4.20 4.40 -8.58
C THR A 461 -5.17 3.29 -9.00
N ILE A 462 -6.31 3.13 -8.33
CA ILE A 462 -7.13 1.93 -8.47
C ILE A 462 -7.84 1.84 -9.83
N HIS A 463 -8.21 2.96 -10.44
CA HIS A 463 -8.84 2.95 -11.76
C HIS A 463 -7.87 2.47 -12.86
N PRO A 464 -6.64 3.01 -12.99
CA PRO A 464 -5.62 2.43 -13.85
C PRO A 464 -5.39 0.93 -13.65
N LEU A 465 -5.26 0.49 -12.40
CA LEU A 465 -5.05 -0.93 -12.09
C LEU A 465 -6.19 -1.78 -12.65
N LEU A 466 -7.44 -1.39 -12.40
CA LEU A 466 -8.62 -2.09 -12.90
C LEU A 466 -8.70 -2.10 -14.43
N LEU A 467 -8.45 -0.96 -15.08
CA LEU A 467 -8.48 -0.85 -16.54
C LEU A 467 -7.41 -1.73 -17.21
N ILE A 468 -6.20 -1.78 -16.63
CA ILE A 468 -5.10 -2.61 -17.12
C ILE A 468 -5.36 -4.10 -16.85
N ALA A 469 -5.96 -4.43 -15.71
CA ALA A 469 -6.30 -5.81 -15.34
C ALA A 469 -7.33 -6.48 -16.27
N ARG A 470 -8.06 -5.69 -17.09
CA ARG A 470 -8.92 -6.19 -18.17
C ARG A 470 -8.12 -6.66 -19.40
N GLN A 471 -6.84 -6.31 -19.50
CA GLN A 471 -5.97 -6.61 -20.63
C GLN A 471 -4.86 -7.62 -20.28
N THR A 472 -4.44 -7.68 -19.02
CA THR A 472 -3.29 -8.50 -18.59
C THR A 472 -3.29 -8.79 -17.08
N ASP A 473 -2.69 -9.91 -16.68
CA ASP A 473 -2.50 -10.31 -15.27
C ASP A 473 -1.14 -9.87 -14.68
N TYR A 474 -0.34 -9.14 -15.46
CA TYR A 474 0.96 -8.64 -15.01
C TYR A 474 0.83 -7.86 -13.69
N ARG A 475 1.63 -8.23 -12.67
CA ARG A 475 1.59 -7.69 -11.29
C ARG A 475 0.21 -7.65 -10.62
N ARG A 476 -0.71 -8.55 -10.98
CA ARG A 476 -2.04 -8.62 -10.34
C ARG A 476 -1.97 -8.67 -8.82
N ALA A 477 -1.04 -9.45 -8.25
CA ALA A 477 -0.85 -9.56 -6.80
C ALA A 477 -0.50 -8.23 -6.11
N ASP A 478 0.27 -7.36 -6.75
CA ASP A 478 0.59 -6.03 -6.23
C ASP A 478 -0.69 -5.17 -6.21
N GLY A 479 -1.48 -5.22 -7.28
CA GLY A 479 -2.78 -4.54 -7.37
C GLY A 479 -3.78 -5.04 -6.33
N GLU A 480 -3.85 -6.36 -6.10
CA GLU A 480 -4.72 -6.95 -5.06
C GLU A 480 -4.32 -6.47 -3.67
N THR A 481 -3.02 -6.36 -3.40
CA THR A 481 -2.50 -5.83 -2.14
C THR A 481 -2.92 -4.37 -1.92
N ILE A 482 -2.85 -3.55 -2.97
CA ILE A 482 -3.33 -2.17 -2.93
C ILE A 482 -4.84 -2.13 -2.68
N ALA A 483 -5.64 -2.88 -3.45
CA ALA A 483 -7.09 -2.92 -3.30
C ALA A 483 -7.53 -3.35 -1.89
N ARG A 484 -6.92 -4.41 -1.34
CA ARG A 484 -7.17 -4.85 0.05
C ARG A 484 -6.81 -3.77 1.07
N THR A 485 -5.71 -3.04 0.83
CA THR A 485 -5.29 -1.95 1.71
C THR A 485 -6.28 -0.77 1.70
N LEU A 486 -6.80 -0.41 0.51
CA LEU A 486 -7.81 0.64 0.38
C LEU A 486 -9.07 0.30 1.17
N ILE A 487 -9.59 -0.92 0.98
CA ILE A 487 -10.80 -1.40 1.67
C ILE A 487 -10.57 -1.51 3.18
N ALA A 488 -9.44 -2.06 3.61
CA ALA A 488 -9.15 -2.28 5.02
C ALA A 488 -9.21 -0.98 5.84
N ARG A 489 -8.84 0.16 5.24
CA ARG A 489 -8.80 1.47 5.87
C ARG A 489 -10.06 2.32 5.63
N ALA A 490 -11.02 1.83 4.86
CA ALA A 490 -12.18 2.61 4.45
C ALA A 490 -13.13 2.86 5.63
N LEU A 491 -13.44 1.83 6.44
CA LEU A 491 -14.29 1.98 7.62
C LEU A 491 -13.73 2.97 8.65
N ASP A 492 -12.41 3.02 8.81
CA ASP A 492 -11.75 3.94 9.75
C ASP A 492 -11.88 5.41 9.33
N ARG A 493 -12.19 5.68 8.05
CA ARG A 493 -12.39 7.02 7.49
C ARG A 493 -13.84 7.47 7.46
N TRP A 494 -14.77 6.53 7.55
CA TRP A 494 -16.20 6.83 7.54
C TRP A 494 -16.59 7.56 8.82
N ARG A 495 -17.28 8.69 8.70
CA ARG A 495 -17.90 9.39 9.84
C ARG A 495 -19.40 9.15 9.81
N ASP A 496 -19.91 8.53 10.88
CA ASP A 496 -21.32 8.16 10.98
C ASP A 496 -22.23 9.39 10.86
N GLY A 497 -23.15 9.34 9.88
CA GLY A 497 -24.08 10.43 9.56
C GLY A 497 -23.48 11.59 8.75
N GLU A 498 -22.17 11.56 8.45
CA GLU A 498 -21.49 12.65 7.73
C GLU A 498 -20.83 12.19 6.43
N GLY A 499 -20.46 10.91 6.31
CA GLY A 499 -19.82 10.35 5.12
C GLY A 499 -18.29 10.44 5.14
N PHE A 500 -17.68 10.72 3.99
CA PHE A 500 -16.23 10.80 3.86
C PHE A 500 -15.72 12.22 3.62
N ALA A 501 -14.56 12.52 4.22
CA ALA A 501 -13.76 13.69 3.87
C ALA A 501 -13.02 13.48 2.54
N PHE A 502 -12.83 14.56 1.79
CA PHE A 502 -12.07 14.50 0.54
C PHE A 502 -10.59 14.14 0.78
N ALA A 503 -9.99 14.68 1.83
CA ALA A 503 -8.63 14.38 2.27
C ALA A 503 -8.60 13.90 3.72
N ASP A 504 -7.60 13.10 4.06
CA ASP A 504 -7.40 12.62 5.43
C ASP A 504 -7.30 13.80 6.42
N GLY A 505 -8.04 13.73 7.53
CA GLY A 505 -8.08 14.80 8.54
C GLY A 505 -8.94 16.02 8.18
N GLY A 506 -9.48 16.09 6.95
CA GLY A 506 -10.44 17.13 6.54
C GLY A 506 -11.85 16.90 7.08
N GLU A 507 -12.77 17.79 6.73
CA GLU A 507 -14.21 17.62 6.98
C GLU A 507 -14.88 16.81 5.85
N PRO A 508 -15.92 16.01 6.17
CA PRO A 508 -16.73 15.33 5.18
C PRO A 508 -17.31 16.27 4.14
N SER A 509 -17.51 15.77 2.92
CA SER A 509 -18.13 16.54 1.84
C SER A 509 -18.85 15.60 0.86
N LEU A 510 -19.72 16.15 0.00
CA LEU A 510 -20.36 15.37 -1.06
C LEU A 510 -19.31 14.78 -2.02
N GLN A 511 -18.37 15.62 -2.47
CA GLN A 511 -17.23 15.19 -3.28
C GLN A 511 -16.44 14.08 -2.58
N GLY A 512 -16.11 14.24 -1.30
CA GLY A 512 -15.36 13.23 -0.56
C GLY A 512 -16.11 11.90 -0.47
N THR A 513 -17.41 11.97 -0.21
CA THR A 513 -18.30 10.80 -0.07
C THR A 513 -18.44 10.04 -1.37
N GLU A 514 -18.80 10.72 -2.47
CA GLU A 514 -18.91 10.09 -3.80
C GLU A 514 -17.57 9.44 -4.18
N MET A 515 -16.47 10.18 -4.10
CA MET A 515 -15.17 9.71 -4.59
C MET A 515 -14.65 8.52 -3.78
N TRP A 516 -14.79 8.53 -2.45
CA TRP A 516 -14.37 7.40 -1.62
C TRP A 516 -15.21 6.15 -1.87
N LEU A 517 -16.54 6.29 -1.95
CA LEU A 517 -17.42 5.16 -2.29
C LEU A 517 -17.03 4.57 -3.65
N SER A 518 -16.70 5.43 -4.62
CA SER A 518 -16.16 5.02 -5.92
C SER A 518 -14.81 4.31 -5.79
N VAL A 519 -13.84 4.80 -5.02
CA VAL A 519 -12.55 4.11 -4.75
C VAL A 519 -12.79 2.70 -4.24
N ILE A 520 -13.68 2.55 -3.26
CA ILE A 520 -13.96 1.28 -2.60
C ILE A 520 -14.63 0.31 -3.57
N HIS A 521 -15.60 0.79 -4.36
CA HIS A 521 -16.23 -0.04 -5.38
C HIS A 521 -15.21 -0.53 -6.41
N LEU A 522 -14.33 0.33 -6.92
CA LEU A 522 -13.30 -0.07 -7.89
C LEU A 522 -12.29 -1.06 -7.30
N ALA A 523 -11.93 -0.89 -6.02
CA ALA A 523 -11.10 -1.85 -5.31
C ALA A 523 -11.81 -3.20 -5.12
N ALA A 524 -13.11 -3.19 -4.84
CA ALA A 524 -13.92 -4.40 -4.75
C ALA A 524 -14.06 -5.08 -6.12
N GLU A 525 -14.29 -4.34 -7.20
CA GLU A 525 -14.33 -4.85 -8.58
C GLU A 525 -13.00 -5.52 -8.96
N PHE A 526 -11.86 -4.88 -8.64
CA PHE A 526 -10.53 -5.45 -8.89
C PHE A 526 -10.33 -6.80 -8.18
N LEU A 527 -10.89 -6.97 -6.99
CA LEU A 527 -10.81 -8.20 -6.18
C LEU A 527 -11.89 -9.24 -6.53
N GLY A 528 -12.82 -8.94 -7.46
CA GLY A 528 -13.97 -9.79 -7.73
C GLY A 528 -15.00 -9.83 -6.60
N LEU A 529 -15.10 -8.75 -5.82
CA LEU A 529 -15.98 -8.60 -4.65
C LEU A 529 -17.01 -7.48 -4.83
N ALA A 530 -17.22 -6.96 -6.04
CA ALA A 530 -18.13 -5.83 -6.30
C ALA A 530 -19.55 -6.09 -5.76
N ASP A 531 -20.07 -7.31 -5.90
CA ASP A 531 -21.41 -7.70 -5.44
C ASP A 531 -21.59 -7.64 -3.91
N GLN A 532 -20.49 -7.58 -3.15
CA GLN A 532 -20.49 -7.46 -1.69
C GLN A 532 -20.61 -6.01 -1.21
N PHE A 533 -20.48 -5.03 -2.12
CA PHE A 533 -20.52 -3.61 -1.77
C PHE A 533 -21.81 -2.97 -2.31
N ALA A 534 -22.54 -2.29 -1.43
CA ALA A 534 -23.88 -1.79 -1.73
C ALA A 534 -23.92 -0.62 -2.74
N PHE A 535 -22.80 0.09 -2.92
CA PHE A 535 -22.70 1.25 -3.81
C PHE A 535 -22.06 0.87 -5.14
N ILE A 536 -22.64 1.33 -6.24
CA ILE A 536 -22.11 1.14 -7.60
C ILE A 536 -22.02 2.51 -8.29
N PRO A 537 -20.83 3.05 -8.62
CA PRO A 537 -20.72 4.35 -9.27
C PRO A 537 -21.40 4.35 -10.64
N LYS A 538 -22.26 5.34 -10.89
CA LYS A 538 -23.05 5.46 -12.13
C LYS A 538 -22.71 6.68 -12.99
N GLY A 539 -22.11 7.72 -12.41
CA GLY A 539 -21.76 8.95 -13.10
C GLY A 539 -20.29 9.04 -13.47
N VAL A 540 -19.62 10.10 -12.99
CA VAL A 540 -18.25 10.48 -13.34
C VAL A 540 -17.25 9.33 -13.14
N HIS A 541 -17.44 8.47 -12.14
CA HIS A 541 -16.50 7.39 -11.79
C HIS A 541 -16.92 5.99 -12.26
N ARG A 542 -17.92 5.88 -13.14
CA ARG A 542 -18.38 4.60 -13.70
C ARG A 542 -17.29 3.90 -14.51
N THR A 543 -17.27 2.57 -14.46
CA THR A 543 -16.31 1.71 -15.20
C THR A 543 -16.97 0.79 -16.22
N ALA A 544 -18.31 0.68 -16.18
CA ALA A 544 -19.07 -0.02 -17.19
C ALA A 544 -19.17 0.85 -18.44
N THR A 545 -18.75 0.31 -19.58
CA THR A 545 -18.99 0.92 -20.88
C THR A 545 -20.51 0.98 -21.10
N PRO A 546 -21.10 2.15 -21.35
CA PRO A 546 -22.49 2.22 -21.77
C PRO A 546 -22.57 1.43 -23.07
N GLY A 547 -23.33 0.32 -23.07
CA GLY A 547 -23.38 -0.64 -24.17
C GLY A 547 -23.86 -0.01 -25.47
N LEU A 548 -22.95 0.65 -26.17
CA LEU A 548 -23.26 1.57 -27.25
C LEU A 548 -22.93 1.02 -28.63
N GLY A 549 -22.18 -0.09 -28.70
CA GLY A 549 -21.60 -0.57 -29.96
C GLY A 549 -20.85 0.54 -30.72
N LEU A 550 -20.42 1.58 -29.99
CA LEU A 550 -19.74 2.75 -30.53
C LEU A 550 -18.32 2.39 -30.86
#